data_AF-A0A5A7VIE2-F1
#
_entry.id   AF-A0A5A7VIE2-F1
#
_cell.length_a   1.000
_cell.length_b   1.000
_cell.length_c   1.000
_cell.angle_alpha   90.00
_cell.angle_beta   90.00
_cell.angle_gamma   90.00
#
_symmetry.space_group_name_H-M   'P 1'
#
loop_
_entity.id
_entity.type
_entity.pdbx_description
1 polymer ?
#
loop_
_entity_poly.entity_id
_entity_poly.type
_entity_poly.pdbx_seq_one_letter_code
_entity_poly.pdbx_strand_id
1 'polypeptide(L)'
;MPHGYQPPKFQQFDGKDNPKQHVAHFIETCETAGTRGDLLVKQFVRTLKGNVFDWYTDLELKSIDSWEQLERDFLNRFYSTRRIVSVIELTATKQRKGEPVIDYINHWRILSLDCKDRLTELSAVEMCTQGMHWGLQYILH
;
A
#
# COMPACT_ATOMS: atom_id res chain seq x y z
N MET A 1 -21.29 -25.06 12.12
CA MET A 1 -21.24 -24.23 10.89
C MET A 1 -22.37 -24.68 9.97
N PRO A 2 -22.99 -23.80 9.16
CA PRO A 2 -24.05 -24.20 8.24
C PRO A 2 -23.54 -25.21 7.19
N HIS A 3 -24.40 -26.13 6.76
CA HIS A 3 -24.12 -26.99 5.63
C HIS A 3 -23.99 -26.15 4.34
N GLY A 4 -22.83 -26.19 3.70
CA GLY A 4 -22.55 -25.44 2.46
C GLY A 4 -21.70 -24.18 2.63
N TYR A 5 -21.23 -23.85 3.84
CA TYR A 5 -20.25 -22.78 4.01
C TYR A 5 -18.92 -23.17 3.36
N GLN A 6 -18.65 -22.59 2.19
CA GLN A 6 -17.30 -22.57 1.62
C GLN A 6 -16.58 -21.37 2.21
N PRO A 7 -15.50 -21.59 3.00
CA PRO A 7 -14.69 -20.47 3.47
C PRO A 7 -14.18 -19.68 2.26
N PRO A 8 -14.24 -18.33 2.29
CA PRO A 8 -13.64 -17.53 1.25
C PRO A 8 -12.17 -17.91 1.08
N LYS A 9 -11.72 -18.04 -0.17
CA LYS A 9 -10.30 -18.22 -0.45
C LYS A 9 -9.62 -16.87 -0.35
N PHE A 10 -8.80 -16.71 0.67
CA PHE A 10 -8.00 -15.50 0.85
C PHE A 10 -6.66 -15.63 0.14
N GLN A 11 -6.18 -14.54 -0.44
CA GLN A 11 -4.77 -14.42 -0.82
C GLN A 11 -3.91 -14.48 0.45
N GLN A 12 -2.80 -15.22 0.40
CA GLN A 12 -1.86 -15.25 1.51
C GLN A 12 -0.88 -14.08 1.44
N PHE A 13 -0.58 -13.50 2.59
CA PHE A 13 0.30 -12.36 2.76
C PHE A 13 1.61 -12.77 3.45
N ASP A 14 2.75 -12.59 2.77
CA ASP A 14 4.10 -12.85 3.29
C ASP A 14 4.88 -11.58 3.67
N GLY A 15 4.23 -10.41 3.67
CA GLY A 15 4.88 -9.15 4.02
C GLY A 15 5.52 -8.42 2.82
N LYS A 16 5.44 -8.96 1.60
CA LYS A 16 6.00 -8.31 0.40
C LYS A 16 5.03 -7.35 -0.29
N ASP A 17 3.75 -7.69 -0.28
CA ASP A 17 2.69 -6.89 -0.90
C ASP A 17 2.29 -5.71 0.01
N ASN A 18 1.44 -4.81 -0.49
CA ASN A 18 0.94 -3.67 0.29
C ASN A 18 0.00 -4.14 1.43
N PRO A 19 0.36 -3.96 2.72
CA PRO A 19 -0.47 -4.42 3.83
C PRO A 19 -1.86 -3.76 3.89
N LYS A 20 -1.98 -2.48 3.51
CA LYS A 20 -3.28 -1.78 3.48
C LYS A 20 -4.19 -2.35 2.40
N GLN A 21 -3.63 -2.66 1.23
CA GLN A 21 -4.38 -3.27 0.15
C GLN A 21 -4.83 -4.68 0.54
N HIS A 22 -3.96 -5.45 1.21
CA HIS A 22 -4.33 -6.77 1.75
C HIS A 22 -5.50 -6.70 2.74
N VAL A 23 -5.45 -5.77 3.70
CA VAL A 23 -6.56 -5.53 4.65
C VAL A 23 -7.85 -5.14 3.93
N ALA A 24 -7.78 -4.24 2.95
CA ALA A 24 -8.97 -3.81 2.20
C ALA A 24 -9.64 -4.97 1.46
N HIS A 25 -8.87 -5.80 0.73
CA HIS A 25 -9.38 -6.99 0.04
C HIS A 25 -9.96 -8.02 1.02
N PHE A 26 -9.33 -8.18 2.18
CA PHE A 26 -9.81 -9.06 3.22
C PHE A 26 -11.18 -8.61 3.75
N ILE A 27 -11.35 -7.32 4.07
CA ILE A 27 -12.60 -6.75 4.55
C ILE A 27 -13.72 -6.92 3.52
N GLU A 28 -13.49 -6.55 2.25
CA GLU A 28 -14.48 -6.70 1.17
C GLU A 28 -14.94 -8.17 1.02
N THR A 29 -14.00 -9.10 1.11
CA THR A 29 -14.29 -10.55 1.06
C THR A 29 -15.12 -10.99 2.27
N CYS A 30 -14.79 -10.51 3.47
CA CYS A 30 -15.51 -10.84 4.69
C CYS A 30 -16.92 -10.23 4.73
N GLU A 31 -17.09 -9.01 4.25
CA GLU A 31 -18.40 -8.35 4.12
C GLU A 31 -19.31 -9.14 3.16
N THR A 32 -18.78 -9.53 2.00
CA THR A 32 -19.50 -10.36 1.03
C THR A 32 -19.93 -11.71 1.63
N ALA A 33 -19.10 -12.29 2.51
CA ALA A 33 -19.38 -13.56 3.19
C ALA A 33 -20.19 -13.41 4.49
N GLY A 34 -20.56 -12.19 4.89
CA GLY A 34 -21.27 -11.92 6.15
C GLY A 34 -20.46 -12.20 7.42
N THR A 35 -19.13 -12.21 7.35
CA THR A 35 -18.22 -12.46 8.48
C THR A 35 -18.04 -11.19 9.31
N ARG A 36 -18.20 -11.25 10.63
CA ARG A 36 -18.14 -10.09 11.54
C ARG A 36 -17.52 -10.42 12.90
N GLY A 37 -17.10 -9.39 13.63
CA GLY A 37 -16.59 -9.48 15.00
C GLY A 37 -15.35 -10.38 15.11
N ASP A 38 -15.28 -11.20 16.16
CA ASP A 38 -14.14 -12.09 16.47
C ASP A 38 -13.80 -13.08 15.35
N LEU A 39 -14.74 -13.33 14.43
CA LEU A 39 -14.47 -14.18 13.27
C LEU A 39 -13.49 -13.52 12.30
N LEU A 40 -13.43 -12.18 12.24
CA LEU A 40 -12.47 -11.46 11.39
C LEU A 40 -11.03 -11.76 11.81
N VAL A 41 -10.73 -11.71 13.12
CA VAL A 41 -9.41 -12.08 13.66
C VAL A 41 -9.04 -13.50 13.24
N LYS A 42 -9.96 -14.47 13.45
CA LYS A 42 -9.71 -15.87 13.10
C LYS A 42 -9.50 -16.11 11.61
N GLN A 43 -10.20 -15.37 10.74
CA GLN A 43 -10.04 -15.50 9.29
C GLN A 43 -8.76 -14.79 8.81
N PHE A 44 -8.45 -13.62 9.37
CA PHE A 44 -7.28 -12.85 8.96
C PHE A 44 -5.97 -13.59 9.24
N VAL A 45 -5.88 -14.26 10.39
CA VAL A 45 -4.70 -15.08 10.75
C VAL A 45 -4.43 -16.17 9.69
N ARG A 46 -5.47 -16.70 9.04
CA ARG A 46 -5.33 -17.71 7.97
C ARG A 46 -4.76 -17.13 6.68
N THR A 47 -4.78 -15.81 6.54
CA THR A 47 -4.18 -15.11 5.41
C THR A 47 -2.68 -14.92 5.61
N LEU A 48 -2.15 -15.04 6.83
CA LEU A 48 -0.74 -14.76 7.12
C LEU A 48 0.12 -15.99 6.81
N LYS A 49 1.33 -15.78 6.29
CA LYS A 49 2.34 -16.83 6.08
C LYS A 49 3.76 -16.36 6.38
N GLY A 50 4.65 -17.31 6.67
CA GLY A 50 6.06 -17.04 6.97
C GLY A 50 6.23 -16.08 8.14
N ASN A 51 7.20 -15.16 8.04
CA ASN A 51 7.54 -14.21 9.10
C ASN A 51 6.36 -13.36 9.61
N VAL A 52 5.32 -13.16 8.79
CA VAL A 52 4.12 -12.44 9.21
C VAL A 52 3.26 -13.28 10.17
N PHE A 53 3.17 -14.58 9.92
CA PHE A 53 2.50 -15.51 10.83
C PHE A 53 3.29 -15.67 12.12
N ASP A 54 4.63 -15.76 12.03
CA ASP A 54 5.50 -15.84 13.21
C ASP A 54 5.32 -14.61 14.12
N TRP A 55 5.23 -13.42 13.54
CA TRP A 55 4.90 -12.19 14.29
C TRP A 55 3.58 -12.34 15.08
N TYR A 56 2.55 -12.91 14.47
CA TYR A 56 1.27 -13.10 15.15
C TYR A 56 1.38 -14.11 16.30
N THR A 57 2.16 -15.19 16.12
CA THR A 57 2.36 -16.19 17.19
C THR A 57 3.23 -15.69 18.34
N ASP A 58 4.08 -14.69 18.09
CA ASP A 58 4.92 -14.05 19.10
C ASP A 58 4.18 -12.99 19.93
N LEU A 59 2.94 -12.64 19.56
CA LEU A 59 2.13 -11.71 20.34
C LEU A 59 1.75 -12.33 21.70
N GLU A 60 1.75 -11.49 22.75
CA GLU A 60 1.37 -11.95 24.08
C GLU A 60 -0.05 -12.53 24.07
N LEU A 61 -0.27 -13.60 24.84
CA LEU A 61 -1.59 -14.22 24.96
C LEU A 61 -2.61 -13.18 25.44
N LYS A 62 -3.73 -13.06 24.70
CA LYS A 62 -4.80 -12.06 24.94
C LYS A 62 -4.39 -10.61 24.69
N SER A 63 -3.34 -10.36 23.93
CA SER A 63 -3.00 -8.99 23.47
C SER A 63 -3.95 -8.46 22.39
N ILE A 64 -4.67 -9.33 21.69
CA ILE A 64 -5.64 -8.97 20.66
C ILE A 64 -7.05 -9.30 21.17
N ASP A 65 -7.78 -8.25 21.54
CA ASP A 65 -9.16 -8.34 22.00
C ASP A 65 -10.19 -7.98 20.91
N SER A 66 -9.75 -7.42 19.78
CA SER A 66 -10.66 -7.04 18.69
C SER A 66 -9.99 -7.05 17.31
N TRP A 67 -10.81 -7.00 16.28
CA TRP A 67 -10.34 -6.84 14.89
C TRP A 67 -9.55 -5.53 14.72
N GLU A 68 -10.07 -4.43 15.26
CA GLU A 68 -9.49 -3.09 15.14
C GLU A 68 -8.11 -2.99 15.82
N GLN A 69 -7.90 -3.76 16.90
CA GLN A 69 -6.59 -3.91 17.54
C GLN A 69 -5.61 -4.64 16.61
N LEU A 70 -6.00 -5.81 16.08
CA LEU A 70 -5.16 -6.60 15.19
C LEU A 70 -4.80 -5.83 13.91
N GLU A 71 -5.78 -5.18 13.28
CA GLU A 71 -5.58 -4.37 12.07
C GLU A 71 -4.54 -3.27 12.33
N ARG A 72 -4.70 -2.55 13.44
CA ARG A 72 -3.78 -1.47 13.81
C ARG A 72 -2.37 -1.97 14.05
N ASP A 73 -2.21 -3.05 14.81
CA ASP A 73 -0.89 -3.60 15.13
C ASP A 73 -0.21 -4.20 13.89
N PHE A 74 -0.98 -4.86 13.04
CA PHE A 74 -0.53 -5.35 11.74
C PHE A 74 -0.04 -4.21 10.84
N LEU A 75 -0.84 -3.14 10.68
CA LEU A 75 -0.43 -1.99 9.89
C LEU A 75 0.78 -1.26 10.52
N ASN A 76 0.83 -1.11 11.84
CA ASN A 76 1.99 -0.51 12.51
C ASN A 76 3.27 -1.31 12.24
N ARG A 77 3.20 -2.65 12.23
CA ARG A 77 4.36 -3.51 12.00
C ARG A 77 4.78 -3.58 10.54
N PHE A 78 3.83 -3.80 9.63
CA PHE A 78 4.12 -4.13 8.23
C PHE A 78 3.90 -2.98 7.25
N TYR A 79 3.09 -1.97 7.60
CA TYR A 79 2.94 -0.77 6.79
C TYR A 79 3.98 0.30 7.14
N SER A 80 4.37 0.42 8.42
CA SER A 80 5.40 1.40 8.83
C SER A 80 6.78 1.13 8.25
N THR A 81 7.06 -0.09 7.78
CA THR A 81 8.31 -0.47 7.11
C THR A 81 8.32 -0.15 5.62
N ARG A 82 7.18 0.25 5.03
CA ARG A 82 7.12 0.65 3.62
C ARG A 82 7.84 1.98 3.44
N ARG A 83 8.75 2.06 2.46
CA ARG A 83 9.35 3.33 2.04
C ARG A 83 8.23 4.26 1.58
N ILE A 84 8.07 5.38 2.27
CA ILE A 84 7.17 6.45 1.88
C ILE A 84 7.99 7.49 1.12
N VAL A 85 7.51 7.91 -0.04
CA VAL A 85 8.16 8.98 -0.82
C VAL A 85 7.84 10.31 -0.15
N SER A 86 8.87 11.07 0.22
CA SER A 86 8.66 12.43 0.72
C SER A 86 8.44 13.40 -0.45
N VAL A 87 7.77 14.53 -0.20
CA VAL A 87 7.64 15.61 -1.18
C VAL A 87 9.02 16.08 -1.68
N ILE A 88 10.04 16.05 -0.80
CA ILE A 88 11.43 16.40 -1.15
C ILE A 88 12.00 15.41 -2.17
N GLU A 89 11.85 14.10 -1.93
CA GLU A 89 12.30 13.06 -2.87
C GLU A 89 11.56 13.15 -4.21
N LEU A 90 10.26 13.39 -4.16
CA LEU A 90 9.44 13.53 -5.35
C LEU A 90 9.83 14.76 -6.19
N THR A 91 10.13 15.89 -5.54
CA THR A 91 10.58 17.13 -6.21
C THR A 91 12.00 17.00 -6.77
N ALA A 92 12.84 16.18 -6.12
CA ALA A 92 14.19 15.89 -6.57
C ALA A 92 14.24 14.93 -7.78
N THR A 93 13.12 14.30 -8.13
CA THR A 93 13.04 13.38 -9.27
C THR A 93 13.21 14.16 -10.58
N LYS A 94 14.22 13.79 -11.37
CA LYS A 94 14.54 14.41 -12.66
C LYS A 94 14.43 13.41 -13.80
N GLN A 95 14.04 13.91 -14.97
CA GLN A 95 14.15 13.18 -16.23
C GLN A 95 15.59 12.71 -16.40
N ARG A 96 15.79 11.45 -16.75
CA ARG A 96 17.13 10.91 -16.98
C ARG A 96 17.64 11.35 -18.35
N LYS A 97 18.95 11.42 -18.51
CA LYS A 97 19.56 11.75 -19.81
C LYS A 97 19.13 10.72 -20.88
N GLY A 98 18.44 11.19 -21.92
CA GLY A 98 17.95 10.34 -23.01
C GLY A 98 16.62 9.62 -22.74
N GLU A 99 16.00 9.82 -21.58
CA GLU A 99 14.66 9.30 -21.29
C GLU A 99 13.59 10.12 -22.03
N PRO A 100 12.64 9.50 -22.75
CA PRO A 100 11.48 10.19 -23.31
C PRO A 100 10.66 10.89 -22.21
N VAL A 101 10.14 12.08 -22.50
CA VAL A 101 9.34 12.85 -21.53
C VAL A 101 8.14 12.06 -20.99
N ILE A 102 7.52 11.22 -21.83
CA ILE A 102 6.38 10.39 -21.42
C ILE A 102 6.78 9.32 -20.39
N ASP A 103 7.97 8.74 -20.53
CA ASP A 103 8.48 7.73 -19.59
C ASP A 103 8.83 8.38 -18.25
N TYR A 104 9.38 9.60 -18.29
CA TYR A 104 9.57 10.42 -17.10
C TYR A 104 8.25 10.70 -16.37
N ILE A 105 7.23 11.17 -17.09
CA ILE A 105 5.90 11.46 -16.50
C ILE A 105 5.31 10.19 -15.86
N ASN A 106 5.43 9.05 -16.54
CA ASN A 106 4.91 7.78 -16.03
C ASN A 106 5.62 7.35 -14.75
N HIS A 107 6.96 7.39 -14.71
CA HIS A 107 7.68 7.02 -13.49
C HIS A 107 7.39 8.01 -12.35
N TRP A 108 7.28 9.31 -12.66
CA TRP A 108 7.03 10.34 -11.65
C TRP A 108 5.64 10.16 -11.06
N ARG A 109 4.66 9.84 -11.90
CA ARG A 109 3.29 9.51 -11.48
C ARG A 109 3.24 8.27 -10.60
N ILE A 110 3.97 7.21 -10.93
CA ILE A 110 4.04 6.01 -10.08
C ILE A 110 4.66 6.37 -8.73
N LEU A 111 5.73 7.16 -8.73
CA LEU A 111 6.42 7.59 -7.51
C LEU A 111 5.54 8.49 -6.63
N SER A 112 4.70 9.35 -7.23
CA SER A 112 3.80 10.24 -6.49
C SER A 112 2.64 9.51 -5.82
N LEU A 113 2.24 8.32 -6.30
CA LEU A 113 1.26 7.46 -5.63
C LEU A 113 1.77 6.92 -4.28
N ASP A 114 3.09 6.84 -4.11
CA ASP A 114 3.73 6.42 -2.86
C ASP A 114 4.08 7.61 -1.94
N CYS A 115 3.67 8.83 -2.33
CA CYS A 115 3.84 10.02 -1.51
C CYS A 115 2.85 10.04 -0.34
N LYS A 116 3.34 10.37 0.87
CA LYS A 116 2.49 10.49 2.06
C LYS A 116 1.46 11.60 1.94
N ASP A 117 1.89 12.70 1.32
CA ASP A 117 1.17 13.95 1.31
C ASP A 117 0.21 13.99 0.13
N ARG A 118 -1.02 14.44 0.38
CA ARG A 118 -2.02 14.62 -0.68
C ARG A 118 -1.61 15.81 -1.54
N LEU A 119 -1.13 15.53 -2.74
CA LEU A 119 -0.83 16.56 -3.72
C LEU A 119 -2.10 17.04 -4.42
N THR A 120 -2.24 18.35 -4.57
CA THR A 120 -3.22 18.91 -5.52
C THR A 120 -2.73 18.66 -6.94
N GLU A 121 -3.66 18.61 -7.90
CA GLU A 121 -3.30 18.48 -9.31
C GLU A 121 -2.29 19.55 -9.74
N LEU A 122 -2.52 20.80 -9.36
CA LEU A 122 -1.62 21.91 -9.65
C LEU A 122 -0.21 21.65 -9.10
N SER A 123 -0.09 21.29 -7.81
CA SER A 123 1.21 21.04 -7.19
C SER A 123 1.93 19.85 -7.83
N ALA A 124 1.19 18.82 -8.24
CA ALA A 124 1.75 17.65 -8.90
C ALA A 124 2.28 17.99 -10.30
N VAL A 125 1.55 18.80 -11.07
CA VAL A 125 2.00 19.28 -12.38
C VAL A 125 3.25 20.16 -12.25
N GLU A 126 3.26 21.08 -11.29
CA GLU A 126 4.42 21.95 -11.04
C GLU A 126 5.67 21.15 -10.64
N MET A 127 5.55 20.21 -9.71
CA MET A 127 6.66 19.36 -9.30
C MET A 127 7.17 18.48 -10.45
N CYS A 128 6.25 17.88 -11.22
CA CYS A 128 6.61 17.05 -12.36
C CYS A 128 7.34 17.87 -13.44
N THR A 129 6.85 19.06 -13.78
CA THR A 129 7.45 19.93 -14.81
C THR A 129 8.82 20.49 -14.41
N GLN A 130 9.06 20.76 -13.12
CA GLN A 130 10.38 21.16 -12.61
C GLN A 130 11.45 20.07 -12.76
N GLY A 131 11.06 18.81 -12.88
CA GLY A 131 11.99 17.70 -13.10
C GLY A 131 12.27 17.38 -14.56
N MET A 132 11.55 17.99 -15.50
CA MET A 132 11.75 17.78 -16.93
C MET A 132 13.03 18.46 -17.40
N HIS A 133 13.80 17.78 -18.25
CA HIS A 133 14.82 18.42 -19.05
C HIS A 133 14.10 19.18 -20.16
N TRP A 134 13.82 20.46 -19.91
CA TRP A 134 13.50 21.40 -20.97
C TRP A 134 14.71 21.47 -21.90
N GLY A 135 14.70 20.66 -22.96
CA GLY A 135 15.64 20.87 -24.06
C GLY A 135 15.52 22.33 -24.47
N LEU A 136 16.61 23.09 -24.40
CA LEU A 136 16.70 24.50 -24.76
C LEU A 136 16.51 24.76 -26.27
N GLN A 137 15.63 24.04 -26.95
CA GLN A 137 15.36 24.15 -28.39
C GLN A 137 13.93 23.61 -28.55
N TYR A 138 12.86 24.36 -28.81
CA TYR A 138 12.55 25.37 -29.83
C TYR A 138 11.36 26.18 -29.23
N ILE A 139 11.27 27.51 -29.19
CA ILE A 139 11.02 28.47 -30.30
C ILE A 139 11.61 29.83 -29.88
N LEU A 140 12.92 30.00 -30.01
CA LEU A 140 13.51 31.28 -30.39
C LEU A 140 13.92 31.11 -31.85
N HIS A 141 12.97 31.29 -32.76
CA HIS A 141 13.17 31.66 -34.17
C HIS A 141 11.83 32.14 -34.74
#